data_AF-A0A0D4BWU4-F1
#
_entry.id   AF-A0A0D4BWU4-F1
#
_cell.length_a   1.000
_cell.length_b   1.000
_cell.length_c   1.000
_cell.angle_alpha   90.00
_cell.angle_beta   90.00
_cell.angle_gamma   90.00
#
_symmetry.space_group_name_H-M   'P 1'
#
loop_
_entity.id
_entity.type
_entity.pdbx_description
1 polymer ?
#
loop_
_entity_poly.entity_id
_entity_poly.type
_entity_poly.pdbx_seq_one_letter_code
_entity_poly.pdbx_strand_id
1 'polypeptide(L)'
;MGRLFENPVVIIVIVVVIVLLIAAPKLPAMARSLGQSFRIIKSEVRESKADGQEANTAQQAQKPNEAPVEGTVVTPVNPQNNNGSNTSGTNTPPGNTTV
;
A
#
# COMPACT_ATOMS: atom_id res chain seq x y z
N MET A 1 -17.58 -34.09 27.47
CA MET A 1 -16.82 -33.80 26.23
C MET A 1 -17.71 -33.07 25.21
N GLY A 2 -18.21 -31.86 25.51
CA GLY A 2 -19.21 -31.19 24.64
C GLY A 2 -19.14 -29.66 24.58
N ARG A 3 -18.49 -29.02 25.56
CA ARG A 3 -18.50 -27.55 25.69
C ARG A 3 -17.65 -26.79 24.67
N LEU A 4 -16.93 -27.51 23.81
CA LEU A 4 -16.10 -26.92 22.77
C LEU A 4 -16.94 -26.31 21.64
N PHE A 5 -18.09 -26.92 21.31
CA PHE A 5 -18.96 -26.47 20.21
C PHE A 5 -20.11 -25.56 20.68
N GLU A 6 -20.37 -25.50 21.98
CA GLU A 6 -21.39 -24.62 22.57
C GLU A 6 -20.84 -23.21 22.82
N ASN A 7 -19.52 -23.03 22.82
CA ASN A 7 -18.90 -21.74 23.00
C ASN A 7 -18.67 -21.06 21.63
N PRO A 8 -19.43 -19.99 21.30
CA PRO A 8 -19.28 -19.30 20.02
C PRO A 8 -17.87 -18.75 19.81
N VAL A 9 -17.17 -18.40 20.91
CA VAL A 9 -15.78 -17.92 20.85
C VAL A 9 -14.84 -19.01 20.32
N VAL A 10 -15.03 -20.27 20.74
CA VAL A 10 -14.19 -21.38 20.31
C VAL A 10 -14.37 -21.64 18.82
N ILE A 11 -15.60 -21.55 18.31
CA ILE A 11 -15.89 -21.68 16.88
C ILE A 11 -15.17 -20.58 16.10
N ILE A 12 -15.26 -19.32 16.55
CA ILE A 12 -14.57 -18.19 15.90
C ILE A 12 -13.06 -18.42 15.86
N VAL A 13 -12.46 -18.85 16.97
CA VAL A 13 -11.02 -19.13 17.04
C VAL A 13 -10.62 -20.23 16.05
N ILE A 14 -11.39 -21.31 15.96
CA ILE A 14 -11.12 -22.40 15.00
C ILE A 14 -11.20 -21.89 13.55
N VAL A 15 -12.22 -21.10 13.22
CA VAL A 15 -12.36 -20.50 11.88
C VAL A 15 -11.17 -19.61 11.54
N VAL A 16 -10.74 -18.76 12.49
CA VAL A 16 -9.56 -17.90 12.32
C VAL A 16 -8.29 -18.73 12.10
N VAL A 17 -8.11 -19.83 12.84
CA VAL A 17 -6.96 -20.73 12.65
C VAL A 17 -6.97 -21.36 11.26
N ILE A 18 -8.12 -21.84 10.78
CA ILE A 18 -8.25 -22.40 9.42
C ILE A 18 -7.91 -21.35 8.36
N VAL A 19 -8.43 -20.12 8.51
CA VAL A 19 -8.10 -19.01 7.61
C VAL A 19 -6.62 -18.67 7.67
N LEU A 20 -5.99 -18.68 8.84
CA LEU A 20 -4.55 -18.43 8.97
C LEU A 20 -3.72 -19.50 8.27
N LEU A 21 -4.08 -20.78 8.35
CA LEU A 21 -3.36 -21.85 7.65
C LEU A 21 -3.36 -21.66 6.12
N ILE A 22 -4.44 -21.10 5.56
CA ILE A 22 -4.59 -20.91 4.10
C ILE A 22 -4.13 -19.52 3.65
N ALA A 23 -4.39 -18.50 4.45
CA ALA A 23 -4.27 -17.08 4.07
C ALA A 23 -3.20 -16.31 4.86
N ALA A 24 -2.45 -16.93 5.79
CA ALA A 24 -1.37 -16.27 6.55
C ALA A 24 -0.47 -15.34 5.72
N PRO A 25 0.05 -15.73 4.54
CA PRO A 25 0.92 -14.84 3.77
C PRO A 25 0.16 -13.69 3.08
N LYS A 26 -1.15 -13.82 2.86
CA LYS A 26 -1.98 -12.82 2.14
C LYS A 26 -2.74 -11.87 3.07
N LEU A 27 -3.02 -12.30 4.32
CA LEU A 27 -3.56 -11.45 5.38
C LEU A 27 -2.78 -10.15 5.61
N PRO A 28 -1.43 -10.14 5.71
CA PRO A 28 -0.67 -8.91 5.95
C PRO A 28 -0.66 -7.97 4.73
N ALA A 29 -0.85 -8.49 3.52
CA ALA A 29 -0.97 -7.67 2.31
C ALA A 29 -2.36 -7.04 2.22
N MET A 30 -3.40 -7.84 2.44
CA MET A 30 -4.80 -7.40 2.47
C MET A 30 -5.04 -6.38 3.58
N ALA A 31 -4.52 -6.61 4.79
CA ALA A 31 -4.64 -5.68 5.91
C ALA A 31 -3.97 -4.32 5.63
N ARG A 32 -2.85 -4.31 4.90
CA ARG A 32 -2.20 -3.05 4.48
C ARG A 32 -3.06 -2.28 3.46
N SER A 33 -3.60 -2.96 2.46
CA SER A 33 -4.47 -2.35 1.45
C SER A 33 -5.78 -1.83 2.07
N LEU A 34 -6.42 -2.63 2.92
CA LEU A 34 -7.65 -2.26 3.63
C LEU A 34 -7.40 -1.14 4.65
N GLY A 35 -6.26 -1.17 5.35
CA GLY A 35 -5.86 -0.14 6.31
C GLY A 35 -5.62 1.22 5.66
N GLN A 36 -5.13 1.24 4.42
CA GLN A 36 -5.00 2.47 3.63
C GLN A 36 -6.38 3.06 3.28
N SER A 37 -7.33 2.24 2.83
CA SER A 37 -8.70 2.70 2.54
C SER A 37 -9.46 3.14 3.79
N PHE A 38 -9.30 2.42 4.91
CA PHE A 38 -9.96 2.74 6.18
C PHE A 38 -9.45 4.04 6.80
N ARG A 39 -8.23 4.48 6.46
CA ARG A 39 -7.68 5.76 6.94
C ARG A 39 -8.47 6.95 6.39
N ILE A 40 -8.88 6.88 5.12
CA ILE A 40 -9.68 7.92 4.45
C ILE A 40 -11.07 7.96 5.07
N ILE A 41 -11.69 6.79 5.22
CA ILE A 41 -13.02 6.67 5.84
C ILE A 41 -12.97 7.13 7.32
N LYS A 42 -11.90 6.81 8.05
CA LYS A 42 -11.74 7.25 9.45
C LYS A 42 -11.61 8.76 9.56
N SER A 43 -10.99 9.46 8.60
CA SER A 43 -10.95 10.92 8.60
C SER A 43 -12.30 11.54 8.27
N GLU A 44 -13.04 11.01 7.29
CA GLU A 44 -14.37 11.50 6.94
C GLU A 44 -15.37 11.27 8.09
N VAL A 45 -15.35 10.09 8.71
CA VAL A 45 -16.20 9.77 9.87
C VAL A 45 -15.75 10.51 11.13
N ARG A 46 -14.46 10.83 11.28
CA ARG A 46 -13.99 11.70 12.36
C ARG A 46 -14.46 13.12 12.15
N GLU A 47 -14.46 13.66 10.95
CA GLU A 47 -14.98 14.99 10.69
C GLU A 47 -16.47 15.08 11.06
N SER A 48 -17.24 14.03 10.77
CA SER A 48 -18.65 13.93 11.21
C SER A 48 -18.83 13.73 12.74
N LYS A 49 -17.79 13.31 13.47
CA LYS A 49 -17.80 13.11 14.93
C LYS A 49 -17.04 14.19 15.71
N ALA A 50 -16.16 14.94 15.05
CA ALA A 50 -15.29 15.96 15.62
C ALA A 50 -16.03 17.29 15.84
N ASP A 51 -17.22 17.45 15.24
CA ASP A 51 -18.23 18.42 15.70
C ASP A 51 -18.70 18.15 17.15
N GLY A 52 -18.27 17.05 17.79
CA GLY A 52 -18.69 16.65 19.13
C GLY A 52 -17.61 16.56 20.23
N GLN A 53 -16.36 16.16 19.95
CA GLN A 53 -15.28 16.21 20.95
C GLN A 53 -13.91 15.81 20.39
N GLU A 54 -12.90 16.49 20.92
CA GLU A 54 -11.45 16.33 20.70
C GLU A 54 -10.98 14.90 20.50
N ALA A 55 -10.05 14.70 19.57
CA ALA A 55 -9.47 13.38 19.38
C ALA A 55 -7.96 13.46 19.10
N ASN A 56 -7.23 13.63 20.20
CA ASN A 56 -5.83 13.23 20.38
C ASN A 56 -5.70 11.69 20.17
N THR A 57 -4.47 11.22 19.99
CA THR A 57 -4.08 9.80 19.82
C THR A 57 -4.31 9.18 18.44
N ALA A 58 -3.33 9.40 17.54
CA ALA A 58 -2.72 8.36 16.70
C ALA A 58 -1.57 8.97 15.87
N GLN A 59 -0.57 9.53 16.56
CA GLN A 59 0.76 9.70 15.96
C GLN A 59 1.50 8.37 16.02
N GLN A 60 2.40 8.16 15.07
CA GLN A 60 3.29 7.01 14.86
C GLN A 60 2.68 5.74 14.24
N ALA A 61 2.54 5.80 12.90
CA ALA A 61 3.11 4.74 12.08
C ALA A 61 4.25 5.36 11.27
N GLN A 62 5.47 4.98 11.63
CA GLN A 62 6.75 5.31 11.01
C GLN A 62 6.63 5.28 9.47
N LYS A 63 6.89 6.39 8.78
CA LYS A 63 7.23 6.35 7.35
C LYS A 63 8.70 5.91 7.24
N PRO A 64 9.05 4.85 6.51
CA PRO A 64 10.42 4.72 5.99
C PRO A 64 10.69 5.94 5.11
N ASN A 65 11.73 6.70 5.46
CA ASN A 65 12.25 7.80 4.66
C ASN A 65 12.93 7.20 3.42
N GLU A 66 12.14 6.90 2.39
CA GLU A 66 12.66 6.67 1.04
C GLU A 66 12.55 8.00 0.30
N ALA A 67 13.64 8.76 0.32
CA ALA A 67 13.81 9.84 -0.64
C ALA A 67 13.72 9.23 -2.06
N PRO A 68 13.06 9.88 -3.03
CA PRO A 68 13.07 9.42 -4.42
C PRO A 68 14.51 9.29 -4.91
N VAL A 69 15.00 8.06 -5.06
CA VAL A 69 16.27 7.80 -5.72
C VAL A 69 16.03 7.79 -7.22
N GLU A 70 16.60 8.77 -7.91
CA GLU A 70 16.57 8.89 -9.35
C GLU A 70 17.43 7.76 -9.95
N GLY A 71 16.76 6.76 -10.52
CA GLY A 71 17.41 5.62 -11.16
C GLY A 71 18.03 6.04 -12.50
N THR A 72 19.33 5.79 -12.69
CA THR A 72 19.95 5.87 -14.01
C THR A 72 19.47 4.69 -14.86
N VAL A 73 18.79 4.98 -15.98
CA VAL A 73 18.40 3.97 -16.96
C VAL A 73 19.65 3.51 -17.72
N VAL A 74 20.22 2.36 -17.34
CA VAL A 74 21.25 1.68 -18.13
C VAL A 74 20.55 1.01 -19.30
N THR A 75 20.67 1.59 -20.49
CA THR A 75 20.19 0.95 -21.73
C THR A 75 21.07 -0.28 -21.99
N PRO A 76 20.53 -1.50 -22.04
CA PRO A 76 21.32 -2.65 -22.46
C PRO A 76 21.75 -2.44 -23.92
N VAL A 77 23.05 -2.30 -24.15
CA VAL A 77 23.62 -2.32 -25.50
C VAL A 77 23.45 -3.74 -26.01
N ASN A 78 22.48 -3.94 -26.89
CA ASN A 78 22.32 -5.19 -27.64
C ASN A 78 23.36 -5.16 -28.78
N PRO A 79 24.41 -6.02 -28.78
CA PRO A 79 25.40 -6.02 -29.83
C PRO A 79 24.87 -6.79 -31.05
N GLN A 80 23.86 -6.23 -31.72
CA GLN A 80 23.43 -6.73 -33.02
C GLN A 80 22.63 -5.65 -33.73
N ASN A 81 23.28 -4.94 -34.66
CA ASN A 81 22.86 -4.76 -36.06
C ASN A 81 23.43 -3.44 -36.60
N ASN A 82 24.56 -3.54 -37.31
CA ASN A 82 25.04 -2.49 -38.19
C ASN A 82 24.08 -2.36 -39.36
N ASN A 83 23.07 -1.48 -39.29
CA ASN A 83 22.52 -0.87 -40.49
C ASN A 83 21.75 0.41 -40.13
N GLY A 84 22.15 1.54 -40.71
CA GLY A 84 21.62 2.86 -40.39
C GLY A 84 20.24 3.12 -40.94
N SER A 85 19.47 3.93 -40.22
CA SER A 85 18.49 4.88 -40.79
C SER A 85 17.88 5.75 -39.69
N ASN A 86 18.16 7.05 -39.79
CA ASN A 86 17.43 8.22 -39.26
C ASN A 86 16.15 7.96 -38.45
N THR A 87 16.11 8.49 -37.22
CA THR A 87 15.00 9.33 -36.71
C THR A 87 15.46 10.14 -35.49
N SER A 88 15.67 11.45 -35.70
CA SER A 88 15.81 12.43 -34.63
C SER A 88 14.49 12.56 -33.88
N GLY A 89 14.34 11.83 -32.77
CA GLY A 89 13.28 12.05 -31.79
C GLY A 89 13.76 13.03 -30.73
N THR A 90 13.37 14.30 -30.86
CA THR A 90 13.59 15.34 -29.84
C THR A 90 12.79 15.04 -28.58
N ASN A 91 13.43 14.46 -27.58
CA ASN A 91 12.88 14.40 -26.23
C ASN A 91 13.33 15.66 -25.46
N THR A 92 12.47 16.68 -25.38
CA THR A 92 12.66 17.84 -24.51
C THR A 92 11.56 17.84 -23.44
N PRO A 93 11.88 17.72 -22.14
CA PRO A 93 10.90 17.91 -21.06
C PRO A 93 10.54 19.40 -20.91
N PRO A 94 9.31 19.75 -20.46
CA PRO A 94 8.91 21.14 -20.32
C PRO A 94 9.65 21.81 -19.14
N GLY A 95 10.27 22.95 -19.42
CA GLY A 95 10.88 23.82 -18.40
C GLY A 95 9.82 24.44 -17.49
N ASN A 96 10.12 24.46 -16.19
CA ASN A 96 9.36 25.11 -15.14
C ASN A 96 9.51 26.64 -15.21
N THR A 97 8.53 27.33 -15.78
CA THR A 97 8.53 28.80 -15.72
C THR A 97 7.96 29.27 -14.38
N THR A 98 8.85 29.74 -13.51
CA THR A 98 8.53 30.64 -12.40
C THR A 98 8.44 32.06 -12.93
N VAL A 99 7.25 32.66 -12.90
CA VAL A 99 6.97 34.09 -12.59
C VAL A 99 5.52 34.22 -12.14
#